data_AF-A0A1J3D7U5-F1
#
_entry.id   AF-A0A1J3D7U5-F1
#
_cell.length_a   1.000
_cell.length_b   1.000
_cell.length_c   1.000
_cell.angle_alpha   90.00
_cell.angle_beta   90.00
_cell.angle_gamma   90.00
#
_symmetry.space_group_name_H-M   'P 1'
#
loop_
_entity.id
_entity.type
_entity.pdbx_description
1 polymer ?
#
loop_
_entity_poly.entity_id
_entity_poly.type
_entity_poly.pdbx_seq_one_letter_code
_entity_poly.pdbx_strand_id
1 'polypeptide(L)'
;DFSTLYAPLIRDGRMEKYYWNPTREDRIGVCMGIFQHDNVNRGDVEKLVDAFPGQSIDFFGALRARVYDDKVRDWISGVGVENIGKKLVNSREGKVEFEKP
;
A
#
# COMPACT_ATOMS: atom_id res chain seq x y z
N ASP A 1 27.70 3.98 -4.27
CA ASP A 1 28.32 4.24 -5.58
C ASP A 1 28.19 2.98 -6.45
N PHE A 2 27.36 3.01 -7.49
CA PHE A 2 27.06 1.84 -8.34
C PHE A 2 28.20 1.52 -9.32
N SER A 3 29.19 2.42 -9.44
CA SER A 3 30.38 2.21 -10.25
C SER A 3 31.24 1.05 -9.75
N THR A 4 31.17 0.74 -8.44
CA THR A 4 32.03 -0.27 -7.80
C THR A 4 31.48 -1.70 -7.90
N LEU A 5 30.15 -1.87 -7.99
CA LEU A 5 29.49 -3.19 -7.96
C LEU A 5 29.28 -3.80 -9.35
N TYR A 6 29.13 -2.98 -10.39
CA TYR A 6 28.80 -3.44 -11.74
C TYR A 6 29.84 -3.11 -12.80
N ALA A 7 31.01 -2.56 -12.43
CA ALA A 7 32.04 -2.06 -13.36
C ALA A 7 32.26 -2.91 -14.64
N PRO A 8 32.30 -4.26 -14.61
CA PRO A 8 32.51 -5.07 -15.82
C PRO A 8 31.29 -5.15 -16.76
N LEU A 9 30.08 -4.95 -16.23
CA LEU A 9 28.80 -5.04 -16.95
C LEU A 9 28.31 -3.68 -17.49
N ILE A 10 28.95 -2.57 -17.10
CA ILE A 10 28.64 -1.21 -17.61
C ILE A 10 29.38 -0.92 -18.93
N ARG A 11 30.04 -1.91 -19.54
CA ARG A 11 30.59 -1.78 -20.90
C ARG A 11 29.43 -1.68 -21.89
N ASP A 12 29.48 -0.66 -22.75
CA ASP A 12 28.47 -0.40 -23.78
C ASP A 12 28.12 -1.67 -24.58
N GLY A 13 26.82 -1.92 -24.73
CA GLY A 13 26.26 -2.99 -25.58
C GLY A 13 25.86 -4.29 -24.89
N ARG A 14 25.93 -4.41 -23.54
CA ARG A 14 25.55 -5.66 -22.83
C ARG A 14 24.39 -5.55 -21.85
N MET A 15 24.05 -4.34 -21.40
CA MET A 15 22.95 -4.11 -20.46
C MET A 15 22.43 -2.68 -20.63
N GLU A 16 21.14 -2.53 -20.91
CA GLU A 16 20.47 -1.24 -20.81
C GLU A 16 20.04 -1.00 -19.37
N LYS A 17 20.44 0.13 -18.80
CA LYS A 17 20.03 0.54 -17.45
C LYS A 17 18.87 1.51 -17.58
N TYR A 18 17.75 1.16 -16.98
CA TYR A 18 16.61 2.06 -16.87
C TYR A 18 16.50 2.57 -15.43
N TYR A 19 16.78 3.85 -15.25
CA TYR A 19 16.55 4.53 -13.98
C TYR A 19 15.09 4.95 -13.91
N TRP A 20 14.30 4.21 -13.13
CA TRP A 20 12.92 4.58 -12.86
C TRP A 20 12.85 5.60 -11.73
N ASN A 21 12.44 6.82 -12.06
CA ASN A 21 12.07 7.84 -11.09
C ASN A 21 10.66 8.33 -11.45
N PRO A 22 9.63 7.92 -10.69
CA PRO A 22 8.25 8.18 -11.06
C PRO A 22 7.95 9.68 -11.06
N THR A 23 7.32 10.15 -12.13
CA THR A 23 6.80 11.51 -12.21
C THR A 23 5.64 11.71 -11.23
N ARG A 24 5.21 12.96 -11.03
CA ARG A 24 4.00 13.25 -10.26
C ARG A 24 2.79 12.47 -10.80
N GLU A 25 2.62 12.42 -12.11
CA GLU A 25 1.51 11.70 -12.75
C GLU A 25 1.62 10.18 -12.54
N ASP A 26 2.83 9.61 -12.59
CA ASP A 26 3.01 8.18 -12.28
C ASP A 26 2.61 7.89 -10.83
N ARG A 27 3.00 8.76 -9.89
CA ARG A 27 2.63 8.63 -8.47
C ARG A 27 1.12 8.68 -8.29
N ILE A 28 0.43 9.63 -8.94
CA ILE A 28 -1.03 9.72 -8.93
C ILE A 28 -1.66 8.47 -9.53
N GLY A 29 -1.18 8.02 -10.69
CA GLY A 29 -1.69 6.83 -11.36
C GLY A 29 -1.58 5.58 -10.49
N VAL A 30 -0.44 5.38 -9.83
CA VAL A 30 -0.27 4.24 -8.93
C VAL A 30 -1.12 4.39 -7.67
N CYS A 31 -1.21 5.58 -7.09
CA CYS A 31 -2.09 5.81 -5.92
C CYS A 31 -3.57 5.60 -6.26
N MET A 32 -4.03 6.00 -7.45
CA MET A 32 -5.38 5.70 -7.93
C MET A 32 -5.64 4.19 -7.97
N GLY A 33 -4.64 3.39 -8.39
CA GLY A 33 -4.73 1.94 -8.35
C GLY A 33 -4.83 1.38 -6.92
N ILE A 34 -4.07 1.95 -5.98
CA ILE A 34 -4.11 1.56 -4.56
C ILE A 34 -5.51 1.78 -3.96
N PHE A 35 -6.14 2.93 -4.25
CA PHE A 35 -7.43 3.32 -3.69
C PHE A 35 -8.65 2.98 -4.58
N GLN A 36 -8.45 2.23 -5.68
CA GLN A 36 -9.50 1.89 -6.66
C GLN A 36 -10.76 1.29 -6.01
N HIS A 37 -10.56 0.43 -5.01
CA HIS A 37 -11.65 -0.31 -4.37
C HIS A 37 -12.34 0.44 -3.22
N ASP A 38 -11.88 1.65 -2.92
CA ASP A 38 -12.32 2.48 -1.80
C ASP A 38 -13.10 3.72 -2.27
N ASN A 39 -13.41 3.80 -3.57
CA ASN A 39 -14.22 4.87 -4.17
C ASN A 39 -13.69 6.29 -3.90
N VAL A 40 -12.37 6.44 -3.78
CA VAL A 40 -11.71 7.75 -3.60
C VAL A 40 -11.66 8.48 -4.93
N ASN A 41 -12.07 9.75 -4.94
CA ASN A 41 -12.04 10.55 -6.16
C ASN A 41 -10.58 10.93 -6.52
N ARG A 42 -10.35 11.21 -7.81
CA ARG A 42 -9.02 11.58 -8.30
C ARG A 42 -8.46 12.83 -7.64
N GLY A 43 -9.29 13.85 -7.40
CA GLY A 43 -8.85 15.12 -6.80
C GLY A 43 -8.29 14.95 -5.39
N ASP A 44 -8.83 14.02 -4.61
CA ASP A 44 -8.36 13.73 -3.27
C ASP A 44 -7.07 12.89 -3.30
N VAL A 45 -6.93 11.98 -4.26
CA VAL A 45 -5.64 11.30 -4.51
C VAL A 45 -4.56 12.30 -4.92
N GLU A 46 -4.87 13.25 -5.79
CA GLU A 46 -3.93 14.31 -6.19
C GLU A 46 -3.47 15.14 -4.99
N LYS A 47 -4.41 15.62 -4.15
CA LYS A 47 -4.09 16.33 -2.90
C LYS A 47 -3.23 15.49 -1.97
N LEU A 48 -3.52 14.19 -1.84
CA LEU A 48 -2.77 13.28 -0.99
C LEU A 48 -1.33 13.09 -1.48
N VAL A 49 -1.13 12.90 -2.79
CA VAL A 49 0.20 12.77 -3.40
C VAL A 49 1.01 14.06 -3.27
N ASP A 50 0.34 15.21 -3.38
CA ASP A 50 0.95 16.54 -3.25
C ASP A 50 1.30 16.89 -1.79
N ALA A 51 0.53 16.39 -0.82
CA ALA A 51 0.82 16.56 0.60
C ALA A 51 2.07 15.78 1.05
N PHE A 52 2.44 14.72 0.34
CA PHE A 52 3.55 13.83 0.67
C PHE A 52 4.52 13.65 -0.52
N PRO A 53 5.19 14.71 -1.02
CA PRO A 53 5.92 14.67 -2.30
C PRO A 53 7.18 13.78 -2.28
N GLY A 54 7.82 13.61 -1.12
CA GLY A 54 9.03 12.81 -0.96
C GLY A 54 8.81 11.36 -0.54
N GLN A 55 7.55 10.93 -0.42
CA GLN A 55 7.23 9.56 -0.01
C GLN A 55 7.22 8.61 -1.21
N SER A 56 7.77 7.42 -0.99
CA SER A 56 7.71 6.29 -1.92
C SER A 56 6.28 5.77 -2.08
N ILE A 57 6.04 4.97 -3.11
CA ILE A 57 4.70 4.49 -3.47
C ILE A 57 4.10 3.56 -2.39
N ASP A 58 4.95 2.77 -1.74
CA ASP A 58 4.58 1.87 -0.63
C ASP A 58 3.96 2.61 0.57
N PHE A 59 4.33 3.86 0.81
CA PHE A 59 3.75 4.72 1.85
C PHE A 59 2.22 4.80 1.73
N PHE A 60 1.70 4.97 0.51
CA PHE A 60 0.25 5.11 0.28
C PHE A 60 -0.49 3.78 0.49
N GLY A 61 0.15 2.66 0.16
CA GLY A 61 -0.37 1.33 0.49
C GLY A 61 -0.42 1.09 1.99
N ALA A 62 0.61 1.51 2.73
CA ALA A 62 0.65 1.44 4.19
C ALA A 62 -0.41 2.35 4.84
N LEU A 63 -0.64 3.54 4.27
CA LEU A 63 -1.69 4.45 4.72
C LEU A 63 -3.08 3.80 4.59
N ARG A 64 -3.36 3.19 3.43
CA ARG A 64 -4.60 2.43 3.21
C ARG A 64 -4.76 1.29 4.21
N ALA A 65 -3.72 0.48 4.39
CA ALA A 65 -3.74 -0.65 5.32
C ALA A 65 -4.05 -0.22 6.76
N ARG A 66 -3.48 0.91 7.21
CA ARG A 66 -3.72 1.45 8.55
C ARG A 66 -5.19 1.75 8.84
N VAL A 67 -5.96 2.23 7.86
CA VAL A 67 -7.40 2.47 8.01
C VAL A 67 -8.15 1.16 8.24
N TYR A 68 -7.76 0.09 7.56
CA TYR A 68 -8.32 -1.24 7.80
C TYR A 68 -7.88 -1.84 9.15
N ASP A 69 -6.64 -1.59 9.57
CA ASP A 69 -6.15 -2.03 10.89
C ASP A 69 -7.00 -1.44 12.03
N ASP A 70 -7.48 -0.21 11.88
CA ASP A 70 -8.37 0.42 12.87
C ASP A 70 -9.73 -0.30 12.94
N LYS A 71 -10.32 -0.69 11.80
CA LYS A 71 -11.55 -1.51 11.78
C LYS A 71 -11.35 -2.87 12.44
N VAL A 72 -10.21 -3.51 12.21
CA VAL A 72 -9.86 -4.78 12.87
C VAL A 72 -9.69 -4.57 14.37
N ARG A 73 -9.08 -3.46 14.80
CA ARG A 73 -8.92 -3.11 16.22
C ARG A 73 -10.26 -2.89 16.92
N ASP A 74 -11.20 -2.22 16.27
CA ASP A 74 -12.55 -2.00 16.81
C ASP A 74 -13.29 -3.33 16.96
N TRP A 75 -13.20 -4.21 15.96
CA TRP A 75 -13.78 -5.55 16.03
C TRP A 75 -13.18 -6.40 17.15
N ILE A 76 -11.86 -6.40 17.28
CA ILE A 76 -11.15 -7.09 18.38
C ILE A 76 -11.65 -6.57 19.74
N SER A 77 -11.79 -5.26 19.88
CA SER A 77 -12.24 -4.62 21.13
C SER A 77 -13.68 -4.99 21.47
N GLY A 78 -14.56 -5.13 20.47
CA GLY A 78 -15.95 -5.55 20.66
C GLY A 78 -16.12 -7.04 20.99
N VAL A 79 -15.28 -7.92 20.42
CA VAL A 79 -15.35 -9.38 20.66
C VAL A 79 -14.67 -9.78 21.97
N GLY A 80 -13.65 -9.03 22.40
CA GLY A 80 -12.76 -9.39 23.49
C GLY A 80 -11.58 -10.23 22.99
N VAL A 81 -10.36 -9.86 23.44
CA VAL A 81 -9.11 -10.45 22.96
C VAL A 81 -9.05 -11.97 23.19
N GLU A 82 -9.62 -12.41 24.30
CA GLU A 82 -9.73 -13.82 24.69
C GLU A 82 -10.64 -14.65 23.79
N ASN A 83 -11.59 -14.03 23.09
CA ASN A 83 -12.59 -14.73 22.27
C ASN A 83 -12.24 -14.74 20.77
N ILE A 84 -11.23 -13.99 20.33
CA ILE A 84 -10.82 -13.89 18.92
C ILE A 84 -10.54 -15.27 18.33
N GLY A 85 -9.77 -16.10 19.04
CA GLY A 85 -9.34 -17.41 18.53
C GLY A 85 -10.52 -18.31 18.15
N LYS A 86 -11.60 -18.29 18.93
CA LYS A 86 -12.82 -19.08 18.65
C LYS A 86 -13.58 -18.57 17.42
N LYS A 87 -13.54 -17.26 17.17
CA LYS A 87 -14.24 -16.61 16.05
C LYS A 87 -13.45 -16.65 14.74
N LEU A 88 -12.12 -16.72 14.79
CA LEU A 88 -11.27 -16.76 13.59
C LEU A 88 -10.82 -18.18 13.21
N VAL A 89 -10.52 -19.05 14.18
CA VAL A 89 -9.93 -20.36 13.92
C VAL A 89 -11.00 -21.43 14.07
N ASN A 90 -11.27 -22.18 12.99
CA ASN A 90 -12.28 -23.26 12.94
C ASN A 90 -13.69 -22.82 13.40
N SER A 91 -14.03 -21.55 13.16
CA SER A 91 -15.33 -20.99 13.51
C SER A 91 -16.46 -21.63 12.68
N ARG A 92 -17.55 -21.97 13.36
CA ARG A 92 -18.80 -22.45 12.71
C ARG A 92 -19.69 -21.30 12.24
N GLU A 93 -19.39 -20.07 12.66
CA GLU A 93 -20.21 -18.88 12.39
C GLU A 93 -19.86 -18.19 11.07
N GLY A 94 -18.84 -18.68 10.36
CA GLY A 94 -18.41 -18.12 9.07
C GLY A 94 -17.29 -17.10 9.20
N LYS A 95 -16.99 -16.41 8.09
CA LYS A 95 -15.93 -15.41 8.02
C LYS A 95 -16.39 -14.09 8.63
N VAL A 96 -15.47 -13.37 9.26
CA VAL A 96 -15.72 -12.00 9.70
C VAL A 96 -15.72 -11.11 8.46
N GLU A 97 -16.84 -10.44 8.23
CA GLU A 97 -17.00 -9.47 7.15
C GLU A 97 -16.90 -8.06 7.71
N PHE A 98 -16.20 -7.20 6.97
CA PHE A 98 -16.05 -5.79 7.29
C PHE A 98 -16.67 -4.97 6.17
N GLU A 99 -17.47 -3.98 6.53
CA GLU A 99 -17.78 -2.91 5.59
C GLU A 99 -16.51 -2.13 5.28
N LYS A 100 -16.30 -1.84 4.00
CA LYS A 100 -15.16 -1.02 3.59
C LYS A 100 -15.32 0.37 4.21
N PRO A 101 -14.26 0.91 4.83
CA PRO A 101 -14.27 2.26 5.38
C PRO A 101 -14.48 3.33 4.31
#